data_AF-A0A842KNW4-F1
#
_entry.id   AF-A0A842KNW4-F1
#
_cell.length_a   1.000
_cell.length_b   1.000
_cell.length_c   1.000
_cell.angle_alpha   90.00
_cell.angle_beta   90.00
_cell.angle_gamma   90.00
#
_symmetry.space_group_name_H-M   'P 1'
#
loop_
_entity.id
_entity.type
_entity.pdbx_description
1 polymer ?
#
loop_
_entity_poly.entity_id
_entity_poly.type
_entity_poly.pdbx_seq_one_letter_code
_entity_poly.pdbx_strand_id
1 'polypeptide(L)'
;EDIVTTIHLISQTMIEHDFGEQLLCAIYKFLGKNTVYWIYNFKQDSFYPFVPKGNKERDSSVEFRLKSLMENELPIEKDMEKWYPLWGIPF
;
A
#
# COMPACT_ATOMS: atom_id res chain seq x y z
N GLU A 1 -5.19 -10.47 -11.58
CA GLU A 1 -5.19 -9.48 -12.69
C GLU A 1 -6.37 -8.53 -12.60
N ASP A 2 -7.61 -9.02 -12.56
CA ASP A 2 -8.84 -8.19 -12.62
C ASP A 2 -8.93 -7.02 -11.60
N ILE A 3 -8.53 -7.25 -10.34
CA ILE A 3 -8.60 -6.24 -9.27
C ILE A 3 -7.61 -5.08 -9.49
N VAL A 4 -6.41 -5.39 -10.00
CA VAL A 4 -5.38 -4.38 -10.26
C VAL A 4 -5.82 -3.49 -11.41
N THR A 5 -6.35 -4.09 -12.48
CA THR A 5 -6.92 -3.36 -13.61
C THR A 5 -8.10 -2.49 -13.19
N THR A 6 -9.00 -3.02 -12.36
CA THR A 6 -10.18 -2.27 -11.87
C THR A 6 -9.78 -1.08 -11.00
N ILE A 7 -8.83 -1.25 -10.08
CA ILE A 7 -8.34 -0.14 -9.24
C ILE A 7 -7.60 0.90 -10.08
N HIS A 8 -6.80 0.48 -11.05
CA HIS A 8 -6.13 1.39 -11.98
C HIS A 8 -7.16 2.23 -12.77
N LEU A 9 -8.23 1.60 -13.25
CA LEU A 9 -9.27 2.26 -14.03
C LEU A 9 -10.05 3.28 -13.19
N ILE A 10 -10.48 2.91 -11.98
CA ILE A 10 -11.15 3.83 -11.03
C ILE A 10 -10.22 5.00 -10.67
N SER A 11 -8.93 4.72 -10.47
CA SER A 11 -7.93 5.74 -10.13
C SER A 11 -7.71 6.71 -11.30
N GLN A 12 -7.60 6.22 -12.54
CA GLN A 12 -7.53 7.07 -13.73
C GLN A 12 -8.79 7.93 -13.88
N THR A 13 -9.99 7.36 -13.70
CA THR A 13 -11.23 8.12 -13.78
C THR A 13 -11.30 9.24 -12.74
N MET A 14 -10.80 9.00 -11.51
CA MET A 14 -10.74 10.04 -10.49
C MET A 14 -9.71 11.13 -10.81
N ILE A 15 -8.56 10.77 -11.38
CA ILE A 15 -7.54 11.73 -11.83
C ILE A 15 -8.08 12.60 -12.97
N GLU A 16 -8.79 12.01 -13.94
CA GLU A 16 -9.43 12.71 -15.07
C GLU A 16 -10.50 13.73 -14.65
N HIS A 17 -11.05 13.58 -13.43
CA HIS A 17 -12.04 14.51 -12.86
C HIS A 17 -11.42 15.50 -11.85
N ASP A 18 -10.12 15.79 -11.95
CA ASP A 18 -9.37 16.71 -11.06
C ASP A 18 -9.30 16.31 -9.57
N PHE A 19 -9.63 15.05 -9.23
CA PHE A 19 -9.48 14.54 -7.85
C PHE A 19 -8.11 13.91 -7.57
N GLY A 20 -7.17 13.97 -8.53
CA GLY A 20 -5.84 13.38 -8.41
C GLY A 20 -5.05 13.88 -7.18
N GLU A 21 -5.18 15.16 -6.83
CA GLU A 21 -4.52 15.73 -5.65
C GLU A 21 -5.12 15.27 -4.30
N GLN A 22 -6.34 14.72 -4.33
CA GLN A 22 -7.05 14.23 -3.14
C GLN A 22 -6.82 12.74 -2.90
N LEU A 23 -6.23 12.02 -3.86
CA LEU A 23 -5.89 10.60 -3.72
C LEU A 23 -4.57 10.43 -2.97
N LEU A 24 -4.67 9.96 -1.72
CA LEU A 24 -3.49 9.72 -0.88
C LEU A 24 -2.77 8.41 -1.24
N CYS A 25 -3.51 7.31 -1.33
CA CYS A 25 -2.96 5.99 -1.62
C CYS A 25 -4.04 4.99 -2.04
N ALA A 26 -3.63 3.93 -2.74
CA ALA A 26 -4.45 2.73 -2.95
C ALA A 26 -3.97 1.63 -1.99
N ILE A 27 -4.91 0.89 -1.39
CA ILE A 27 -4.63 -0.13 -0.38
C ILE A 27 -5.10 -1.48 -0.88
N TYR A 28 -4.20 -2.45 -0.93
CA TYR A 28 -4.47 -3.82 -1.32
C TYR A 28 -4.30 -4.74 -0.10
N LYS A 29 -5.41 -5.31 0.37
CA LYS A 29 -5.44 -6.20 1.55
C LYS A 29 -5.20 -7.65 1.14
N PHE A 30 -4.22 -8.28 1.77
CA PHE A 30 -3.94 -9.71 1.65
C PHE A 30 -4.13 -10.39 3.01
N LEU A 31 -4.89 -11.48 2.99
CA LEU A 31 -5.14 -12.31 4.17
C LEU A 31 -4.30 -13.58 4.08
N GLY A 32 -3.49 -13.81 5.11
CA GLY A 32 -2.71 -15.03 5.28
C GLY A 32 -2.53 -15.33 6.77
N LYS A 33 -1.35 -15.81 7.16
CA LYS A 33 -0.99 -15.95 8.59
C LYS A 33 -1.06 -14.59 9.32
N ASN A 34 -0.66 -13.53 8.64
CA ASN A 34 -0.79 -12.15 9.07
C ASN A 34 -1.63 -11.40 8.03
N THR A 35 -2.33 -10.33 8.45
CA THR A 35 -2.96 -9.41 7.50
C THR A 35 -1.90 -8.46 6.97
N VAL A 36 -1.73 -8.39 5.66
CA VAL A 36 -0.75 -7.53 4.98
C VAL A 36 -1.50 -6.53 4.12
N TYR A 37 -1.13 -5.26 4.23
CA TYR A 37 -1.58 -4.20 3.36
C TYR A 37 -0.42 -3.75 2.47
N TRP A 38 -0.61 -3.86 1.16
CA TRP A 38 0.26 -3.18 0.21
C TRP A 38 -0.33 -1.81 -0.07
N ILE A 39 0.42 -0.77 0.27
CA ILE A 39 -0.02 0.60 0.11
C ILE A 39 0.76 1.19 -1.05
N TYR A 40 0.06 1.56 -2.12
CA TYR A 40 0.61 2.31 -3.23
C TYR A 40 0.38 3.80 -2.99
N ASN A 41 1.46 4.56 -2.87
CA ASN A 41 1.38 6.00 -2.66
C ASN A 41 1.50 6.73 -4.00
N PHE A 42 0.43 7.46 -4.36
CA PHE A 42 0.38 8.19 -5.63
C PHE A 42 1.41 9.33 -5.72
N LYS A 43 1.82 9.92 -4.58
CA LYS A 43 2.81 11.00 -4.57
C LYS A 43 4.24 10.50 -4.74
N GLN A 44 4.56 9.33 -4.19
CA GLN A 44 5.89 8.73 -4.26
C GLN A 44 6.03 7.76 -5.45
N ASP A 45 4.92 7.43 -6.12
CA ASP A 45 4.85 6.41 -7.18
C ASP A 45 5.51 5.08 -6.76
N SER A 46 5.21 4.65 -5.53
CA SER A 46 5.87 3.50 -4.92
C SER A 46 4.98 2.76 -3.94
N PHE A 47 5.32 1.50 -3.71
CA PHE A 47 4.65 0.61 -2.78
C PHE A 47 5.41 0.50 -1.46
N TYR A 48 4.69 0.29 -0.38
CA TYR A 48 5.26 -0.23 0.86
C TYR A 48 4.32 -1.21 1.55
N PRO A 49 4.88 -2.24 2.22
CA PRO A 49 4.10 -3.14 3.03
C PRO A 49 3.79 -2.52 4.39
N PHE A 50 2.57 -2.71 4.86
CA PHE A 50 2.12 -2.39 6.21
C PHE A 50 1.43 -3.60 6.82
N VAL A 51 1.93 -4.08 7.96
CA VAL A 51 1.46 -5.29 8.62
C VAL A 51 1.09 -4.93 10.05
N PRO A 52 -0.19 -4.60 10.33
CA PRO A 52 -0.59 -4.29 11.68
C PRO A 52 -0.60 -5.53 12.57
N LYS A 53 -0.14 -5.33 13.80
CA LYS A 53 -0.38 -6.16 14.97
C LYS A 53 -1.47 -5.51 15.83
N GLY A 54 -1.94 -6.22 16.86
CA GLY A 54 -2.85 -5.66 17.85
C GLY A 54 -2.30 -4.38 18.49
N ASN A 55 -3.18 -3.57 19.10
CA ASN A 55 -2.82 -2.35 19.85
C ASN A 55 -2.06 -1.27 19.05
N LYS A 56 -2.36 -1.08 17.76
CA LYS A 56 -1.68 -0.08 16.89
C LYS A 56 -0.16 -0.28 16.81
N GLU A 57 0.27 -1.53 16.87
CA GLU A 57 1.66 -1.91 16.61
C GLU A 57 1.81 -2.44 15.19
N ARG A 58 3.01 -2.35 14.60
CA ARG A 58 3.32 -2.88 13.27
C ARG A 58 4.34 -4.01 13.36
N ASP A 59 4.26 -4.96 12.43
CA ASP A 59 5.25 -6.03 12.29
C ASP A 59 6.40 -5.62 11.38
N SER A 60 7.29 -4.75 11.87
CA SER A 60 8.43 -4.28 11.09
C SER A 60 9.30 -5.41 10.55
N SER A 61 9.38 -6.54 11.26
CA SER A 61 10.16 -7.71 10.84
C SER A 61 9.59 -8.36 9.57
N VAL A 62 8.26 -8.50 9.51
CA VAL A 62 7.56 -9.05 8.35
C VAL A 62 7.57 -8.05 7.21
N GLU A 63 7.37 -6.76 7.48
CA GLU A 63 7.43 -5.71 6.48
C GLU A 63 8.79 -5.61 5.79
N PHE A 64 9.90 -5.69 6.55
CA PHE A 64 11.25 -5.73 5.99
C PHE A 64 11.47 -6.95 5.11
N ARG A 65 10.99 -8.12 5.54
CA ARG A 65 11.07 -9.35 4.74
C ARG A 65 10.29 -9.20 3.43
N LEU A 66 9.08 -8.66 3.48
CA LEU A 66 8.24 -8.42 2.31
C LEU A 66 8.89 -7.44 1.33
N LYS A 67 9.52 -6.37 1.85
CA LYS A 67 10.32 -5.44 1.06
C LYS A 67 11.38 -6.17 0.24
N SER A 68 12.24 -6.94 0.90
CA SER A 68 13.33 -7.66 0.24
C SER A 68 12.85 -8.70 -0.76
N LEU A 69 11.69 -9.34 -0.51
CA LEU A 69 11.13 -10.31 -1.44
C LEU A 69 10.53 -9.66 -2.69
N MET A 70 10.00 -8.45 -2.58
CA MET A 70 9.25 -7.79 -3.65
C MET A 70 10.03 -6.65 -4.35
N GLU A 71 11.24 -6.32 -3.89
CA GLU A 71 12.01 -5.18 -4.43
C GLU A 71 12.35 -5.30 -5.91
N ASN A 72 12.38 -6.52 -6.46
CA ASN A 72 12.62 -6.78 -7.88
C ASN A 72 11.33 -6.85 -8.71
N GLU A 73 10.17 -6.96 -8.06
CA GLU A 73 8.87 -7.16 -8.71
C GLU A 73 8.00 -5.90 -8.70
N LEU A 74 8.19 -5.04 -7.69
CA LEU A 74 7.42 -3.82 -7.48
C LEU A 74 8.35 -2.64 -7.19
N PRO A 75 7.97 -1.40 -7.56
CA PRO A 75 8.71 -0.20 -7.16
C PRO A 75 8.48 0.04 -5.67
N ILE A 76 9.32 -0.56 -4.82
CA ILE A 76 9.21 -0.43 -3.37
C ILE A 76 9.86 0.87 -2.87
N GLU A 77 9.18 1.60 -2.00
CA GLU A 77 9.71 2.77 -1.31
C GLU A 77 10.92 2.37 -0.45
N LYS A 78 12.06 3.03 -0.67
CA LYS A 78 13.33 2.72 -0.01
C LYS A 78 13.40 3.38 1.36
N ASP A 79 12.81 4.55 1.49
CA ASP A 79 12.78 5.35 2.71
C ASP A 79 11.62 4.94 3.62
N MET A 80 11.96 4.29 4.73
CA MET A 80 10.98 3.78 5.69
C MET A 80 10.26 4.89 6.47
N GLU A 81 10.81 6.09 6.52
CA GLU A 81 10.12 7.23 7.16
C GLU A 81 8.87 7.64 6.38
N LYS A 82 8.81 7.28 5.09
CA LYS A 82 7.65 7.48 4.22
C LYS A 82 6.62 6.36 4.31
N TRP A 83 6.88 5.34 5.12
CA TRP A 83 5.95 4.22 5.32
C TRP A 83 4.95 4.57 6.42
N TYR A 84 3.96 5.37 6.04
CA TYR A 84 2.94 5.86 6.95
C TYR A 84 2.04 4.70 7.42
N PRO A 85 1.97 4.42 8.73
CA PRO A 85 1.07 3.38 9.22
C PRO A 85 -0.38 3.86 9.10
N LEU A 86 -1.21 3.06 8.43
CA LEU A 86 -2.63 3.37 8.21
C LEU A 86 -3.48 2.60 9.22
N TRP A 87 -3.77 3.24 10.35
CA TRP A 87 -4.63 2.66 11.39
C TRP A 87 -6.11 2.92 11.11
N GLY A 88 -6.97 1.95 11.42
CA GLY A 88 -8.42 2.14 11.38
C GLY A 88 -9.00 2.23 9.96
N ILE A 89 -8.34 1.60 8.98
CA ILE A 89 -8.88 1.52 7.62
C ILE A 89 -10.24 0.79 7.67
N PRO A 90 -11.33 1.40 7.16
CA PRO A 90 -12.65 0.80 7.16
C PRO A 90 -12.72 -0.23 6.03
N PHE A 91 -12.74 -1.51 6.37
CA PHE A 91 -13.01 -2.61 5.43
C PHE A 91 -14.33 -3.27 5.78
#